data_AF-A0A0J6YF54-F1
#
_entry.id   AF-A0A0J6YF54-F1
#
_cell.length_a   1.000
_cell.length_b   1.000
_cell.length_c   1.000
_cell.angle_alpha   90.00
_cell.angle_beta   90.00
_cell.angle_gamma   90.00
#
_symmetry.space_group_name_H-M   'P 1'
#
loop_
_entity.id
_entity.type
_entity.pdbx_description
1 polymer ?
#
loop_
_entity_poly.entity_id
_entity_poly.type
_entity_poly.pdbx_seq_one_letter_code
_entity_poly.pdbx_strand_id
1 'polypeptide(L)'
;MADLFRLYLSYSSGSFQFGWLQKTVDLKVRCRDTTSDKAVFPISSDLLKAIHKCERVTAPEKSRGLPSDWGFSGFMKTAAHQVLDEVPFTQSEEFHGPLFRWLGVGIMINSYPAIKGVQIFHLHHNHWSCMIRDHSSAFDTKQQENHRDYLLKSELLAVTSIFCRQMNEMVWLPEENRYMAKLIYKEGFLMATVVTFVHGKVRIIQASCNPSETYPTLTLTLRAIYKLGEDNYDKEVAFDVLKWILSPPEPAKQLSMRGKK
;
A
#
# COMPACT_ATOMS: atom_id res chain seq x y z
N MET A 1 6.88 6.44 -13.94
CA MET A 1 5.83 5.89 -13.04
C MET A 1 4.46 5.88 -13.66
N ALA A 2 3.97 6.99 -14.25
CA ALA A 2 2.67 7.01 -14.93
C ALA A 2 2.54 5.99 -16.08
N ASP A 3 3.59 5.80 -16.88
CA ASP A 3 3.56 4.80 -17.96
C ASP A 3 3.55 3.37 -17.43
N LEU A 4 4.28 3.09 -16.34
CA LEU A 4 4.20 1.80 -15.65
C LEU A 4 2.81 1.53 -15.08
N PHE A 5 2.14 2.55 -14.53
CA PHE A 5 0.76 2.42 -14.09
C PHE A 5 -0.14 2.00 -15.25
N ARG A 6 -0.07 2.70 -16.39
CA ARG A 6 -0.86 2.39 -17.60
C ARG A 6 -0.54 1.00 -18.14
N LEU A 7 0.73 0.61 -18.15
CA LEU A 7 1.17 -0.71 -18.57
C LEU A 7 0.55 -1.80 -17.68
N TYR A 8 0.67 -1.70 -16.35
CA TYR A 8 0.10 -2.71 -15.45
C TYR A 8 -1.43 -2.73 -15.48
N LEU A 9 -2.06 -1.58 -15.68
CA LEU A 9 -3.50 -1.49 -15.85
C LEU A 9 -3.99 -2.23 -17.11
N SER A 10 -3.20 -2.16 -18.20
CA SER A 10 -3.54 -2.76 -19.50
C SER A 10 -3.48 -4.29 -19.53
N TYR A 11 -2.69 -4.92 -18.65
CA TYR A 11 -2.61 -6.38 -18.60
C TYR A 11 -3.91 -6.98 -18.09
N SER A 12 -4.29 -8.15 -18.60
CA SER A 12 -5.43 -8.91 -18.07
C SER A 12 -5.13 -9.54 -16.71
N SER A 13 -3.90 -10.02 -16.48
CA SER A 13 -3.47 -10.69 -15.25
C SER A 13 -3.74 -9.88 -13.98
N GLY A 14 -4.28 -10.52 -12.94
CA GLY A 14 -4.48 -9.92 -11.61
C GLY A 14 -3.25 -9.99 -10.70
N SER A 15 -2.27 -10.83 -11.04
CA SER A 15 -1.03 -11.01 -10.30
C SER A 15 0.16 -11.13 -11.24
N PHE A 16 1.36 -10.83 -10.74
CA PHE A 16 2.60 -10.83 -11.51
C PHE A 16 3.72 -11.49 -10.70
N GLN A 17 4.32 -12.53 -11.26
CA GLN A 17 5.43 -13.23 -10.62
C GLN A 17 6.68 -12.34 -10.56
N PHE A 18 7.47 -12.49 -9.49
CA PHE A 18 8.72 -11.76 -9.29
C PHE A 18 9.69 -11.96 -10.46
N GLY A 19 9.86 -13.21 -10.91
CA GLY A 19 10.74 -13.54 -12.05
C GLY A 19 10.32 -12.86 -13.35
N TRP A 20 9.02 -12.60 -13.54
CA TRP A 20 8.52 -11.87 -14.70
C TRP A 20 8.75 -10.36 -14.55
N LEU A 21 8.44 -9.79 -13.38
CA LEU A 21 8.65 -8.37 -13.10
C LEU A 21 10.12 -7.95 -13.22
N GLN A 22 11.05 -8.81 -12.80
CA GLN A 22 12.49 -8.52 -12.86
C GLN A 22 13.09 -8.58 -14.28
N LYS A 23 12.30 -9.01 -15.28
CA LYS A 23 12.70 -9.01 -16.70
C LYS A 23 12.28 -7.72 -17.43
N THR A 24 11.61 -6.78 -16.75
CA THR A 24 11.24 -5.49 -17.34
C THR A 24 12.49 -4.72 -17.79
N VAL A 25 12.52 -4.32 -19.06
CA VAL A 25 13.70 -3.69 -19.68
C VAL A 25 13.73 -2.17 -19.43
N ASP A 26 12.57 -1.52 -19.46
CA ASP A 26 12.45 -0.07 -19.38
C ASP A 26 12.76 0.51 -17.99
N LEU A 27 12.60 -0.31 -16.95
CA LEU A 27 12.96 0.05 -15.58
C LEU A 27 13.49 -1.18 -14.86
N LYS A 28 14.63 -1.04 -14.19
CA LYS A 28 15.18 -2.10 -13.36
C LYS A 28 14.26 -2.34 -12.17
N VAL A 29 13.59 -3.49 -12.15
CA VAL A 29 12.75 -3.93 -11.03
C VAL A 29 13.50 -4.98 -10.22
N ARG A 30 13.44 -4.87 -8.90
CA ARG A 30 13.93 -5.87 -7.95
C ARG A 30 12.80 -6.27 -7.03
N CYS A 31 12.43 -7.54 -7.03
CA CYS A 31 11.42 -8.08 -6.14
C CYS A 31 12.09 -8.87 -5.00
N ARG A 32 11.52 -8.81 -3.80
CA ARG A 32 12.01 -9.53 -2.61
C ARG A 32 10.85 -10.07 -1.80
N ASP A 33 10.94 -11.31 -1.35
CA ASP A 33 10.14 -11.82 -0.25
C ASP A 33 10.95 -11.67 1.04
N THR A 34 10.39 -10.97 2.02
CA THR A 34 10.95 -10.80 3.37
C THR A 34 9.90 -11.09 4.44
N THR A 35 8.89 -11.90 4.10
CA THR A 35 7.79 -12.26 5.01
C THR A 35 8.22 -12.99 6.26
N SER A 36 9.39 -13.63 6.23
CA SER A 36 10.01 -14.29 7.40
C SER A 36 10.79 -13.31 8.29
N ASP A 37 11.07 -12.10 7.82
CA ASP A 37 11.85 -11.11 8.56
C ASP A 37 10.96 -10.40 9.58
N LYS A 38 11.45 -10.28 10.82
CA LYS A 38 10.75 -9.50 11.84
C LYS A 38 10.80 -8.01 11.49
N ALA A 39 9.64 -7.37 11.41
CA ALA A 39 9.54 -5.92 11.24
C ALA A 39 9.86 -5.20 12.56
N VAL A 40 10.69 -4.16 12.47
CA VAL A 40 11.00 -3.25 13.59
C VAL A 40 10.34 -1.91 13.30
N PHE A 41 9.22 -1.63 13.96
CA PHE A 41 8.44 -0.42 13.72
C PHE A 41 9.04 0.78 14.47
N PRO A 42 9.28 1.93 13.81
CA PRO A 42 9.74 3.17 14.44
C PRO A 42 8.58 3.91 15.13
N ILE A 43 7.79 3.18 15.92
CA ILE A 43 6.55 3.68 16.52
C ILE A 43 6.83 4.43 17.83
N SER A 44 6.23 5.60 18.01
CA SER A 44 6.30 6.32 19.29
C SER A 44 5.50 5.60 20.39
N SER A 45 5.85 5.85 21.65
CA SER A 45 5.12 5.28 22.78
C SER A 45 3.65 5.66 22.78
N ASP A 46 3.34 6.89 22.38
CA ASP A 46 1.97 7.42 22.42
C ASP A 46 1.12 6.83 21.30
N LEU A 47 1.69 6.72 20.09
CA LEU A 47 1.01 6.05 18.98
C LEU A 47 0.78 4.55 19.28
N LEU A 48 1.75 3.88 19.88
CA LEU A 48 1.59 2.47 20.27
C LEU A 48 0.49 2.28 21.32
N LYS A 49 0.42 3.18 22.32
CA LYS A 49 -0.67 3.17 23.31
C LYS A 49 -2.03 3.41 22.65
N ALA A 50 -2.14 4.37 21.75
CA ALA A 50 -3.39 4.65 21.03
C ALA A 50 -3.84 3.46 20.18
N ILE A 51 -2.91 2.79 19.47
CA ILE A 51 -3.21 1.54 18.74
C ILE A 51 -3.77 0.47 19.68
N HIS A 52 -3.13 0.23 20.83
CA HIS A 52 -3.60 -0.78 21.78
C HIS A 52 -4.89 -0.40 22.52
N LYS A 53 -5.24 0.89 22.59
CA LYS A 53 -6.51 1.38 23.13
C LYS A 53 -7.62 1.46 22.09
N CYS A 54 -7.33 1.26 20.81
CA CYS A 54 -8.30 1.34 19.72
C CYS A 54 -9.46 0.37 19.99
N GLU A 55 -10.60 0.92 20.42
CA GLU A 55 -11.78 0.14 20.80
C GLU A 55 -12.29 -0.69 19.62
N ARG A 56 -12.19 -0.14 18.40
CA ARG A 56 -12.57 -0.84 17.18
C ARG A 56 -11.88 -2.21 17.05
N VAL A 57 -10.63 -2.32 17.51
CA VAL A 57 -9.83 -3.55 17.45
C VAL A 57 -9.94 -4.40 18.73
N THR A 58 -9.97 -3.74 19.89
CA THR A 58 -9.95 -4.42 21.20
C THR A 58 -11.31 -4.97 21.64
N ALA A 59 -12.40 -4.32 21.21
CA ALA A 59 -13.77 -4.69 21.57
C ALA A 59 -14.72 -4.47 20.37
N PRO A 60 -14.50 -5.14 19.23
CA PRO A 60 -15.31 -4.99 18.02
C PRO A 60 -16.81 -5.23 18.27
N GLU A 61 -17.15 -6.10 19.21
CA GLU A 61 -18.51 -6.44 19.65
C GLU A 61 -19.29 -5.26 20.26
N LYS A 62 -18.63 -4.26 20.84
CA LYS A 62 -19.30 -3.07 21.40
C LYS A 62 -19.87 -2.13 20.33
N SER A 63 -19.47 -2.32 19.07
CA SER A 63 -19.86 -1.46 17.96
C SER A 63 -20.82 -2.18 17.02
N ARG A 64 -20.30 -2.81 15.96
CA ARG A 64 -21.08 -3.59 14.98
C ARG A 64 -20.60 -5.03 14.84
N GLY A 65 -19.72 -5.48 15.75
CA GLY A 65 -19.00 -6.73 15.62
C GLY A 65 -17.89 -6.68 14.57
N LEU A 66 -17.37 -7.86 14.27
CA LEU A 66 -16.42 -8.08 13.19
C LEU A 66 -17.14 -7.94 11.83
N PRO A 67 -16.48 -7.37 10.82
CA PRO A 67 -17.02 -7.36 9.47
C PRO A 67 -16.87 -8.76 8.83
N SER A 68 -17.53 -8.97 7.70
CA SER A 68 -17.16 -10.07 6.80
C SER A 68 -15.74 -9.88 6.27
N ASP A 69 -15.15 -10.94 5.71
CA ASP A 69 -13.81 -10.93 5.12
C ASP A 69 -13.58 -9.77 4.12
N TRP A 70 -14.61 -9.37 3.38
CA TRP A 70 -14.54 -8.24 2.44
C TRP A 70 -14.64 -6.86 3.09
N GLY A 71 -15.15 -6.79 4.33
CA GLY A 71 -15.33 -5.56 5.08
C GLY A 71 -14.13 -5.15 5.94
N PHE A 72 -13.10 -5.98 6.07
CA PHE A 72 -11.92 -5.67 6.89
C PHE A 72 -11.18 -4.41 6.46
N SER A 73 -11.16 -4.09 5.17
CA SER A 73 -10.58 -2.83 4.68
C SER A 73 -11.26 -1.59 5.29
N GLY A 74 -12.60 -1.61 5.39
CA GLY A 74 -13.38 -0.54 6.01
C GLY A 74 -13.23 -0.53 7.53
N PHE A 75 -13.20 -1.70 8.15
CA PHE A 75 -12.96 -1.85 9.58
C PHE A 75 -11.61 -1.27 10.00
N MET A 76 -10.52 -1.64 9.30
CA MET A 76 -9.19 -1.11 9.58
C MET A 76 -9.09 0.38 9.27
N LYS A 77 -9.83 0.90 8.28
CA LYS A 77 -9.89 2.34 8.00
C LYS A 77 -10.47 3.09 9.20
N THR A 78 -11.59 2.60 9.74
CA THR A 78 -12.20 3.21 10.94
C THR A 78 -11.30 3.11 12.15
N ALA A 79 -10.58 2.00 12.32
CA ALA A 79 -9.61 1.84 13.40
C ALA A 79 -8.44 2.81 13.26
N ALA A 80 -7.90 3.00 12.05
CA ALA A 80 -6.83 3.96 11.79
C ALA A 80 -7.28 5.41 12.08
N HIS A 81 -8.51 5.78 11.70
CA HIS A 81 -9.06 7.10 12.05
C HIS A 81 -9.20 7.27 13.56
N GLN A 82 -9.72 6.28 14.30
CA GLN A 82 -9.81 6.35 15.76
C GLN A 82 -8.43 6.57 16.42
N VAL A 83 -7.38 5.91 15.92
CA VAL A 83 -6.02 6.12 16.42
C VAL A 83 -5.51 7.53 16.11
N LEU A 84 -5.81 8.06 14.93
CA LEU A 84 -5.40 9.41 14.53
C LEU A 84 -6.18 10.52 15.25
N ASP A 85 -7.42 10.25 15.67
CA ASP A 85 -8.19 11.16 16.52
C ASP A 85 -7.53 11.31 17.90
N GLU A 86 -6.90 10.24 18.44
CA GLU A 86 -6.14 10.30 19.71
C GLU A 86 -4.73 10.88 19.50
N VAL A 87 -4.05 10.54 18.41
CA VAL A 87 -2.67 10.99 18.12
C VAL A 87 -2.58 11.54 16.69
N PRO A 88 -2.86 12.84 16.48
CA PRO A 88 -2.86 13.45 15.15
C PRO A 88 -1.44 13.80 14.72
N PHE A 89 -0.77 12.89 14.01
CA PHE A 89 0.59 13.12 13.47
C PHE A 89 0.66 13.13 11.94
N THR A 90 -0.41 12.67 11.27
CA THR A 90 -0.52 12.63 9.81
C THR A 90 -1.95 12.94 9.39
N GLN A 91 -2.12 13.28 8.11
CA GLN A 91 -3.42 13.49 7.50
C GLN A 91 -3.77 12.28 6.62
N SER A 92 -5.06 11.94 6.62
CA SER A 92 -5.60 10.95 5.71
C SER A 92 -6.18 11.66 4.48
N GLU A 93 -5.88 11.12 3.30
CA GLU A 93 -6.40 11.63 2.03
C GLU A 93 -7.13 10.54 1.26
N GLU A 94 -8.17 10.94 0.54
CA GLU A 94 -8.82 10.08 -0.43
C GLU A 94 -7.99 9.98 -1.71
N PHE A 95 -8.27 8.94 -2.50
CA PHE A 95 -7.62 8.67 -3.77
C PHE A 95 -8.06 9.66 -4.87
N HIS A 96 -7.54 10.88 -4.81
CA HIS A 96 -7.79 11.95 -5.79
C HIS A 96 -6.58 12.23 -6.69
N GLY A 97 -6.86 12.74 -7.90
CA GLY A 97 -5.84 13.04 -8.92
C GLY A 97 -5.75 11.99 -10.03
N PRO A 98 -4.87 12.18 -11.04
CA PRO A 98 -5.00 11.51 -12.33
C PRO A 98 -4.83 9.98 -12.28
N LEU A 99 -3.90 9.47 -11.47
CA LEU A 99 -3.72 8.01 -11.32
C LEU A 99 -4.56 7.47 -10.17
N PHE A 100 -4.56 8.16 -9.02
CA PHE A 100 -5.34 7.73 -7.86
C PHE A 100 -6.84 7.68 -8.13
N ARG A 101 -7.40 8.55 -8.97
CA ARG A 101 -8.84 8.51 -9.31
C ARG A 101 -9.28 7.16 -9.86
N TRP A 102 -8.42 6.45 -10.60
CA TRP A 102 -8.73 5.08 -11.05
C TRP A 102 -8.93 4.13 -9.88
N LEU A 103 -8.04 4.20 -8.88
CA LEU A 103 -8.16 3.41 -7.66
C LEU A 103 -9.33 3.90 -6.78
N GLY A 104 -9.56 5.21 -6.68
CA GLY A 104 -10.61 5.81 -5.86
C GLY A 104 -12.02 5.49 -6.36
N VAL A 105 -12.26 5.61 -7.68
CA VAL A 105 -13.50 5.18 -8.32
C VAL A 105 -13.66 3.67 -8.20
N GLY A 106 -12.55 2.95 -8.37
CA GLY A 106 -12.49 1.49 -8.38
C GLY A 106 -12.32 0.96 -9.80
N ILE A 107 -11.40 0.02 -9.96
CA ILE A 107 -11.13 -0.63 -11.23
C ILE A 107 -12.08 -1.82 -11.36
N MET A 108 -12.87 -1.78 -12.43
CA MET A 108 -13.82 -2.83 -12.77
C MET A 108 -13.09 -4.00 -13.45
N ILE A 109 -13.32 -5.21 -12.96
CA ILE A 109 -12.89 -6.45 -13.61
C ILE A 109 -14.15 -7.30 -13.74
N ASN A 110 -14.46 -7.82 -14.94
CA ASN A 110 -15.67 -8.60 -15.22
C ASN A 110 -16.96 -7.97 -14.65
N SER A 111 -17.13 -6.66 -14.84
CA SER A 111 -18.31 -5.89 -14.41
C SER A 111 -18.51 -5.74 -12.90
N TYR A 112 -17.54 -6.09 -12.06
CA TYR A 112 -17.55 -5.78 -10.62
C TYR A 112 -16.36 -4.89 -10.21
N PRO A 113 -16.52 -3.98 -9.22
CA PRO A 113 -15.43 -3.14 -8.73
C PRO A 113 -14.46 -4.01 -7.92
N ALA A 114 -13.39 -4.47 -8.60
CA ALA A 114 -12.48 -5.44 -8.06
C ALA A 114 -11.40 -4.80 -7.19
N ILE A 115 -10.75 -3.74 -7.68
CA ILE A 115 -9.66 -3.07 -6.98
C ILE A 115 -10.12 -1.68 -6.60
N LYS A 116 -10.04 -1.32 -5.32
CA LYS A 116 -10.46 -0.01 -4.81
C LYS A 116 -9.49 0.54 -3.77
N GLY A 117 -9.07 1.77 -3.93
CA GLY A 117 -8.35 2.54 -2.92
C GLY A 117 -9.25 2.93 -1.77
N VAL A 118 -8.78 2.74 -0.53
CA VAL A 118 -9.57 2.91 0.70
C VAL A 118 -9.18 4.19 1.42
N GLN A 119 -7.88 4.40 1.65
CA GLN A 119 -7.33 5.59 2.29
C GLN A 119 -5.83 5.73 1.99
N ILE A 120 -5.33 6.95 1.92
CA ILE A 120 -3.90 7.31 1.83
C ILE A 120 -3.49 8.02 3.13
N PHE A 121 -2.26 7.81 3.60
CA PHE A 121 -1.67 8.50 4.76
C PHE A 121 -0.29 9.06 4.41
N HIS A 122 -0.08 10.35 4.70
CA HIS A 122 1.16 11.06 4.39
C HIS A 122 2.09 11.04 5.61
N LEU A 123 2.78 9.91 5.82
CA LEU A 123 3.53 9.66 7.05
C LEU A 123 4.81 10.51 7.14
N HIS A 124 5.50 10.65 6.01
CA HIS A 124 6.66 11.52 5.87
C HIS A 124 6.70 12.12 4.46
N HIS A 125 7.50 13.16 4.26
CA HIS A 125 7.62 13.84 2.96
C HIS A 125 7.92 12.85 1.81
N ASN A 126 8.65 11.77 2.10
CA ASN A 126 9.06 10.75 1.15
C ASN A 126 8.48 9.35 1.43
N HIS A 127 7.64 9.17 2.46
CA HIS A 127 7.03 7.89 2.79
C HIS A 127 5.53 8.01 2.96
N TRP A 128 4.79 7.47 2.00
CA TRP A 128 3.33 7.43 2.07
C TRP A 128 2.87 5.99 2.29
N SER A 129 1.79 5.81 3.03
CA SER A 129 1.10 4.52 3.11
C SER A 129 -0.27 4.63 2.47
N CYS A 130 -0.80 3.50 2.01
CA CYS A 130 -2.18 3.44 1.60
C CYS A 130 -2.79 2.07 1.87
N MET A 131 -4.12 2.07 1.95
CA MET A 131 -4.94 0.90 2.08
C MET A 131 -5.65 0.65 0.75
N ILE A 132 -5.57 -0.58 0.26
CA ILE A 132 -6.26 -1.02 -0.96
C ILE A 132 -7.13 -2.22 -0.61
N ARG A 133 -8.33 -2.26 -1.18
CA ARG A 133 -9.19 -3.44 -1.19
C ARG A 133 -9.08 -4.10 -2.56
N ASP A 134 -8.82 -5.39 -2.60
CA ASP A 134 -8.67 -6.15 -3.83
C ASP A 134 -9.52 -7.44 -3.79
N HIS A 135 -10.57 -7.46 -4.60
CA HIS A 135 -11.45 -8.59 -4.81
C HIS A 135 -11.08 -9.41 -6.06
N SER A 136 -10.08 -8.97 -6.84
CA SER A 136 -9.65 -9.68 -8.04
C SER A 136 -8.96 -11.01 -7.73
N SER A 137 -8.50 -11.19 -6.48
CA SER A 137 -7.70 -12.33 -6.05
C SER A 137 -8.50 -13.58 -5.67
N ALA A 138 -9.83 -13.54 -5.65
CA ALA A 138 -10.62 -14.68 -5.16
C ALA A 138 -10.46 -15.96 -6.03
N PHE A 139 -9.97 -15.84 -7.28
CA PHE A 139 -9.97 -16.95 -8.24
C PHE A 139 -8.71 -17.06 -9.12
N ASP A 140 -7.55 -16.59 -8.67
CA ASP A 140 -6.30 -16.84 -9.42
C ASP A 140 -5.67 -18.17 -8.99
N THR A 141 -5.91 -19.22 -9.77
CA THR A 141 -5.34 -20.57 -9.55
C THR A 141 -3.81 -20.55 -9.49
N LYS A 142 -3.14 -19.56 -10.08
CA LYS A 142 -1.68 -19.40 -10.01
C LYS A 142 -1.18 -19.01 -8.62
N GLN A 143 -2.04 -18.48 -7.74
CA GLN A 143 -1.71 -18.19 -6.34
C GLN A 143 -1.62 -19.47 -5.48
N GLN A 144 -2.14 -20.59 -5.98
CA GLN A 144 -2.06 -21.89 -5.31
C GLN A 144 -0.70 -22.58 -5.52
N GLU A 145 -0.03 -22.34 -6.65
CA GLU A 145 1.20 -23.07 -7.02
C GLU A 145 2.49 -22.45 -6.46
N ASN A 146 2.51 -21.15 -6.13
CA ASN A 146 3.66 -20.50 -5.48
C ASN A 146 3.20 -19.33 -4.59
N HIS A 147 3.19 -19.54 -3.27
CA HIS A 147 2.40 -18.73 -2.35
C HIS A 147 2.93 -17.30 -2.07
N ARG A 148 4.17 -16.96 -2.47
CA ARG A 148 4.81 -15.69 -2.05
C ARG A 148 5.59 -14.94 -3.14
N ASP A 149 5.92 -15.57 -4.27
CA ASP A 149 6.75 -14.98 -5.33
C ASP A 149 5.97 -14.15 -6.36
N TYR A 150 5.00 -13.36 -5.89
CA TYR A 150 4.19 -12.51 -6.75
C TYR A 150 3.73 -11.23 -6.07
N LEU A 151 3.38 -10.25 -6.90
CA LEU A 151 2.67 -9.03 -6.50
C LEU A 151 1.30 -8.99 -7.17
N LEU A 152 0.34 -8.39 -6.49
CA LEU A 152 -0.98 -8.13 -7.05
C LEU A 152 -0.92 -6.90 -7.96
N LYS A 153 -1.80 -6.87 -8.97
CA LYS A 153 -1.99 -5.70 -9.83
C LYS A 153 -2.31 -4.46 -8.98
N SER A 154 -3.19 -4.62 -7.98
CA SER A 154 -3.56 -3.56 -7.04
C SER A 154 -2.35 -2.94 -6.33
N GLU A 155 -1.42 -3.78 -5.87
CA GLU A 155 -0.17 -3.37 -5.20
C GLU A 155 0.70 -2.53 -6.14
N LEU A 156 0.89 -2.98 -7.39
CA LEU A 156 1.70 -2.26 -8.39
C LEU A 156 1.07 -0.91 -8.79
N LEU A 157 -0.25 -0.88 -8.99
CA LEU A 157 -0.98 0.34 -9.32
C LEU A 157 -0.93 1.36 -8.18
N ALA A 158 -1.02 0.90 -6.93
CA ALA A 158 -0.90 1.76 -5.75
C ALA A 158 0.51 2.36 -5.63
N VAL A 159 1.55 1.52 -5.73
CA VAL A 159 2.95 1.96 -5.67
C VAL A 159 3.27 3.01 -6.74
N THR A 160 2.92 2.70 -8.00
CA THR A 160 3.18 3.61 -9.12
C THR A 160 2.41 4.92 -8.99
N SER A 161 1.19 4.89 -8.46
CA SER A 161 0.40 6.10 -8.17
C SER A 161 1.03 6.96 -7.08
N ILE A 162 1.45 6.35 -5.96
CA ILE A 162 2.13 7.05 -4.86
C ILE A 162 3.39 7.73 -5.38
N PHE A 163 4.28 7.00 -6.06
CA PHE A 163 5.52 7.60 -6.57
C PHE A 163 5.27 8.68 -7.60
N CYS A 164 4.26 8.53 -8.46
CA CYS A 164 3.87 9.59 -9.39
C CYS A 164 3.45 10.86 -8.64
N ARG A 165 2.64 10.74 -7.58
CA ARG A 165 2.18 11.87 -6.78
C ARG A 165 3.30 12.49 -5.92
N GLN A 166 4.17 11.69 -5.33
CA GLN A 166 5.33 12.19 -4.59
C GLN A 166 6.29 12.98 -5.48
N MET A 167 6.40 12.61 -6.76
CA MET A 167 7.28 13.31 -7.69
C MET A 167 6.69 14.56 -8.31
N ASN A 168 5.37 14.67 -8.37
CA ASN A 168 4.69 15.68 -9.18
C ASN A 168 3.57 16.38 -8.41
N GLU A 169 3.55 17.70 -8.54
CA GLU A 169 2.34 18.48 -8.31
C GLU A 169 1.38 18.24 -9.49
N MET A 170 0.13 17.87 -9.19
CA MET A 170 -0.88 17.64 -10.23
C MET A 170 -1.78 18.86 -10.32
N VAL A 171 -1.53 19.70 -11.32
CA VAL A 171 -2.29 20.93 -11.58
C VAL A 171 -3.50 20.58 -12.44
N TRP A 172 -4.71 20.87 -11.97
CA TRP A 172 -5.92 20.73 -12.78
C TRP A 172 -5.98 21.86 -13.79
N LEU A 173 -6.12 21.53 -15.08
CA LEU A 173 -6.35 22.47 -16.18
C LEU A 173 -7.82 22.37 -16.59
N PRO A 174 -8.69 23.30 -16.14
CA PRO A 174 -10.12 23.24 -16.43
C PRO A 174 -10.44 23.30 -17.92
N GLU A 175 -9.68 24.08 -18.70
CA GLU A 175 -9.92 24.27 -20.14
C GLU A 175 -9.72 22.96 -20.92
N GLU A 176 -8.79 22.12 -20.47
CA GLU A 176 -8.46 20.84 -21.10
C GLU A 176 -9.11 19.65 -20.40
N ASN A 177 -9.86 19.90 -19.31
CA ASN A 177 -10.48 18.90 -18.44
C ASN A 177 -9.51 17.76 -18.07
N ARG A 178 -8.25 18.10 -17.78
CA ARG A 178 -7.20 17.14 -17.44
C ARG A 178 -6.23 17.68 -16.40
N TYR A 179 -5.52 16.76 -15.75
CA TYR A 179 -4.39 17.11 -14.89
C TYR A 179 -3.10 17.19 -15.69
N MET A 180 -2.32 18.24 -15.45
CA MET A 180 -0.93 18.37 -15.87
C MET A 180 -0.02 18.05 -14.69
N ALA A 181 0.96 17.16 -14.92
CA ALA A 181 1.98 16.84 -13.93
C ALA A 181 3.13 17.85 -14.04
N LYS A 182 3.41 18.55 -12.95
CA LYS A 182 4.57 19.43 -12.81
C LYS A 182 5.57 18.77 -11.85
N LEU A 183 6.76 18.47 -12.35
CA LEU A 183 7.80 17.83 -11.55
C LEU A 183 8.20 18.75 -10.38
N ILE A 184 8.03 18.26 -9.15
CA ILE A 184 8.46 18.94 -7.91
C ILE A 184 9.58 18.18 -7.20
N TYR A 185 9.82 16.93 -7.61
CA TYR A 185 10.91 16.13 -7.10
C TYR A 185 12.25 16.80 -7.40
N LYS A 186 13.05 17.00 -6.36
CA LYS A 186 14.41 17.55 -6.45
C LYS A 186 15.44 16.44 -6.33
N GLU A 187 15.37 15.69 -5.24
CA GLU A 187 16.27 14.57 -4.94
C GLU A 187 15.70 13.71 -3.80
N GLY A 188 16.28 12.53 -3.60
CA GLY A 188 16.01 11.69 -2.44
C GLY A 188 15.30 10.37 -2.75
N PHE A 189 15.00 9.64 -1.68
CA PHE A 189 14.48 8.29 -1.78
C PHE A 189 12.97 8.29 -1.60
N LEU A 190 12.22 7.76 -2.56
CA LEU A 190 10.77 7.61 -2.49
C LEU A 190 10.41 6.27 -1.86
N MET A 191 9.41 6.28 -0.98
CA MET A 191 8.94 5.12 -0.24
C MET A 191 7.41 5.05 -0.21
N ALA A 192 6.90 3.84 -0.41
CA ALA A 192 5.49 3.55 -0.34
C ALA A 192 5.25 2.27 0.46
N THR A 193 4.29 2.28 1.38
CA THR A 193 3.74 1.07 2.00
C THR A 193 2.32 0.86 1.51
N VAL A 194 2.03 -0.30 0.93
CA VAL A 194 0.69 -0.67 0.48
C VAL A 194 0.17 -1.81 1.35
N VAL A 195 -0.97 -1.57 2.00
CA VAL A 195 -1.68 -2.55 2.82
C VAL A 195 -2.90 -3.02 2.03
N THR A 196 -2.80 -4.23 1.48
CA THR A 196 -3.81 -4.78 0.57
C THR A 196 -4.67 -5.79 1.30
N PHE A 197 -5.97 -5.50 1.36
CA PHE A 197 -7.00 -6.37 1.92
C PHE A 197 -7.59 -7.23 0.81
N VAL A 198 -7.42 -8.55 0.95
CA VAL A 198 -8.05 -9.58 0.12
C VAL A 198 -8.88 -10.49 1.03
N HIS A 199 -9.66 -11.42 0.47
CA HIS A 199 -10.51 -12.32 1.26
C HIS A 199 -9.71 -13.05 2.37
N GLY A 200 -10.03 -12.74 3.63
CA GLY A 200 -9.45 -13.36 4.83
C GLY A 200 -7.95 -13.13 5.04
N LYS A 201 -7.32 -12.23 4.26
CA LYS A 201 -5.87 -11.97 4.34
C LYS A 201 -5.53 -10.51 4.11
N VAL A 202 -4.43 -10.08 4.73
CA VAL A 202 -3.82 -8.77 4.49
C VAL A 202 -2.40 -8.98 4.01
N ARG A 203 -2.04 -8.34 2.89
CA ARG A 203 -0.68 -8.36 2.33
C ARG A 203 -0.05 -6.99 2.50
N ILE A 204 1.21 -6.97 2.90
CA ILE A 204 1.98 -5.75 3.09
C ILE A 204 3.11 -5.70 2.06
N ILE A 205 3.05 -4.71 1.18
CA ILE A 205 4.14 -4.40 0.25
C ILE A 205 4.81 -3.11 0.66
N GLN A 206 6.14 -3.11 0.64
CA GLN A 206 6.92 -1.88 0.63
C GLN A 206 7.61 -1.72 -0.70
N ALA A 207 7.54 -0.51 -1.23
CA ALA A 207 8.23 -0.14 -2.44
C ALA A 207 9.20 0.99 -2.16
N SER A 208 10.28 1.00 -2.93
CA SER A 208 11.21 2.12 -2.93
C SER A 208 11.84 2.36 -4.29
N CYS A 209 12.17 3.63 -4.54
CA CYS A 209 12.84 4.06 -5.76
C CYS A 209 13.66 5.32 -5.45
N ASN A 210 14.86 5.44 -6.03
CA ASN A 210 15.61 6.69 -6.06
C ASN A 210 15.63 7.21 -7.50
N PRO A 211 14.71 8.13 -7.88
CA PRO A 211 14.68 8.68 -9.23
C PRO A 211 15.95 9.45 -9.63
N SER A 212 16.79 9.88 -8.67
CA SER A 212 18.03 10.60 -8.95
C SER A 212 19.20 9.71 -9.37
N GLU A 213 19.07 8.38 -9.26
CA GLU A 213 20.09 7.46 -9.76
C GLU A 213 20.13 7.49 -11.30
N THR A 214 21.31 7.32 -11.90
CA THR A 214 21.46 7.24 -13.37
C THR A 214 20.61 6.11 -13.97
N TYR A 215 20.45 5.02 -13.24
CA TYR A 215 19.60 3.89 -13.59
C TYR A 215 18.72 3.52 -12.38
N PRO A 216 17.59 4.23 -12.18
CA PRO A 216 16.75 4.04 -11.01
C PRO A 216 16.29 2.59 -10.89
N THR A 217 16.39 2.03 -9.68
CA THR A 217 15.89 0.69 -9.40
C THR A 217 14.61 0.75 -8.57
N LEU A 218 13.49 0.29 -9.12
CA LEU A 218 12.27 0.06 -8.37
C LEU A 218 12.39 -1.23 -7.56
N THR A 219 12.52 -1.09 -6.25
CA THR A 219 12.56 -2.24 -5.34
C THR A 219 11.19 -2.46 -4.73
N LEU A 220 10.61 -3.63 -4.96
CA LEU A 220 9.32 -4.06 -4.43
C LEU A 220 9.57 -5.20 -3.45
N THR A 221 9.06 -5.10 -2.23
CA THR A 221 9.32 -6.06 -1.16
C THR A 221 8.01 -6.48 -0.52
N LEU A 222 7.70 -7.77 -0.58
CA LEU A 222 6.64 -8.38 0.19
C LEU A 222 7.12 -8.54 1.64
N ARG A 223 6.50 -7.80 2.55
CA ARG A 223 6.93 -7.68 3.95
C ARG A 223 6.16 -8.58 4.90
N ALA A 224 4.87 -8.80 4.64
CA ALA A 224 4.06 -9.64 5.48
C ALA A 224 2.82 -10.14 4.73
N ILE A 225 2.35 -11.32 5.12
CA ILE A 225 1.02 -11.82 4.80
C ILE A 225 0.40 -12.26 6.12
N TYR A 226 -0.68 -11.59 6.51
CA TYR A 226 -1.45 -11.92 7.69
C TYR A 226 -2.75 -12.62 7.31
N LYS A 227 -3.17 -13.57 8.13
CA LYS A 227 -4.55 -14.07 8.12
C LYS A 227 -5.37 -13.11 8.97
N LEU A 228 -6.38 -12.49 8.37
CA LEU A 228 -7.28 -11.57 9.06
C LEU A 228 -8.63 -11.66 8.37
N GLY A 229 -9.55 -12.35 9.03
CA GLY A 229 -10.90 -12.63 8.58
C GLY A 229 -11.83 -12.78 9.77
N GLU A 230 -13.11 -12.97 9.49
CA GLU A 230 -14.17 -13.04 10.49
C GLU A 230 -13.96 -14.25 11.43
N ASP A 231 -13.74 -15.43 10.85
CA ASP A 231 -13.63 -16.70 11.57
C ASP A 231 -12.31 -16.86 12.35
N ASN A 232 -11.29 -16.10 12.00
CA ASN A 232 -9.92 -16.24 12.53
C ASN A 232 -9.35 -14.92 13.02
N TYR A 233 -10.22 -14.02 13.47
CA TYR A 233 -9.81 -12.71 13.93
C TYR A 233 -8.83 -12.78 15.09
N ASP A 234 -7.69 -12.12 14.91
CA ASP A 234 -6.67 -11.93 15.94
C ASP A 234 -6.39 -10.43 16.08
N LYS A 235 -6.61 -9.91 17.29
CA LYS A 235 -6.38 -8.50 17.60
C LYS A 235 -4.91 -8.12 17.49
N GLU A 236 -3.97 -9.02 17.78
CA GLU A 236 -2.53 -8.75 17.67
C GLU A 236 -2.14 -8.56 16.20
N VAL A 237 -2.74 -9.35 15.31
CA VAL A 237 -2.62 -9.16 13.87
C VAL A 237 -3.19 -7.81 13.43
N ALA A 238 -4.37 -7.44 13.92
CA ALA A 238 -4.97 -6.15 13.61
C ALA A 238 -4.11 -4.97 14.12
N PHE A 239 -3.50 -5.08 15.30
CA PHE A 239 -2.53 -4.10 15.79
C PHE A 239 -1.30 -4.01 14.89
N ASP A 240 -0.74 -5.13 14.45
CA ASP A 240 0.39 -5.13 13.52
C ASP A 240 0.03 -4.50 12.18
N VAL A 241 -1.17 -4.76 11.65
CA VAL A 241 -1.67 -4.09 10.44
C VAL A 241 -1.79 -2.57 10.67
N LEU A 242 -2.27 -2.10 11.82
CA LEU A 242 -2.27 -0.67 12.15
C LEU A 242 -0.86 -0.07 12.22
N LYS A 243 0.11 -0.80 12.79
CA LYS A 243 1.52 -0.37 12.78
C LYS A 243 2.05 -0.24 11.36
N TRP A 244 1.72 -1.16 10.46
CA TRP A 244 2.10 -1.05 9.04
C TRP A 244 1.45 0.13 8.32
N ILE A 245 0.20 0.46 8.66
CA ILE A 245 -0.51 1.60 8.08
C ILE A 245 0.08 2.93 8.57
N LEU A 246 0.31 3.07 9.88
CA LEU A 246 0.59 4.35 10.53
C LEU A 246 2.07 4.59 10.80
N SER A 247 2.86 3.56 11.00
CA SER A 247 4.29 3.67 11.32
C SER A 247 5.13 2.53 10.72
N PRO A 248 5.04 2.28 9.39
CA PRO A 248 5.82 1.24 8.74
C PRO A 248 7.32 1.48 8.88
N PRO A 249 8.14 0.41 8.98
CA PRO A 249 9.60 0.51 8.99
C PRO A 249 10.16 1.17 7.73
N GLU A 250 11.33 1.78 7.84
CA GLU A 250 12.12 2.13 6.66
C GLU A 250 12.60 0.84 5.95
N PRO A 251 12.51 0.73 4.62
CA PRO A 251 13.08 -0.39 3.88
C PRO A 251 14.62 -0.42 4.06
N ALA A 252 15.17 -1.63 4.15
CA ALA A 252 16.55 -1.90 4.60
C ALA A 252 17.68 -1.11 3.88
N LYS A 253 17.46 -0.60 2.66
CA LYS A 253 18.45 0.24 1.98
C LYS A 253 18.72 1.57 2.71
N GLN A 254 17.73 2.16 3.36
CA GLN A 254 17.89 3.44 4.04
C GLN A 254 18.78 3.32 5.30
N LEU A 255 18.69 2.19 6.01
CA LEU A 255 19.60 1.85 7.12
C LEU A 255 21.06 1.78 6.65
N SER A 256 21.31 1.20 5.48
CA SER A 256 22.66 1.10 4.90
C SER A 256 23.24 2.45 4.43
N MET A 257 22.38 3.43 4.11
CA MET A 257 22.82 4.79 3.76
C MET A 257 22.99 5.69 4.99
N ARG A 258 22.20 5.50 6.06
CA ARG A 258 22.39 6.22 7.33
C ARG A 258 23.69 5.83 8.06
N GLY A 259 24.22 4.62 7.84
CA GLY A 259 25.50 4.17 8.38
C GLY A 259 26.74 4.66 7.63
N LYS A 260 26.58 5.47 6.57
CA LYS A 260 27.67 6.15 5.85
C LYS A 260 27.57 7.65 6.07
N LYS A 261 27.83 8.10 7.30
CA LYS A 261 28.16 9.49 7.62
C LYS A 261 29.34 9.50 8.57
#